data_AF-A0A4Y9KN94-F1
#
_entry.id   AF-A0A4Y9KN94-F1
#
_cell.length_a   1.000
_cell.length_b   1.000
_cell.length_c   1.000
_cell.angle_alpha   90.00
_cell.angle_beta   90.00
_cell.angle_gamma   90.00
#
_symmetry.space_group_name_H-M   'P 1'
#
loop_
_entity.id
_entity.type
_entity.pdbx_description
1 polymer ?
#
loop_
_entity_poly.entity_id
_entity_poly.type
_entity_poly.pdbx_seq_one_letter_code
_entity_poly.pdbx_strand_id
1 'polypeptide(L)'
;MLVCSSSLLIRGSILPAVRQKLHLSRCSDLRDQLTFFAIETALDDIAAVKSWDPFALRRANLAKSTSATVVGGQFNQELRLDELLDRAEAHPLWAQRADIKEEYAGRGESYGTGFAVSAQAYGTEADGVVAAVHLEKNGSITVRTNAVDFGNGSATTLSRGYWGRFRHQCRNGVR
;
A
#
# COMPACT_ATOMS: atom_id res chain seq x y z
N MET A 1 -18.48 -4.52 10.44
CA MET A 1 -18.33 -4.75 11.89
C MET A 1 -17.23 -5.77 12.09
N LEU A 2 -16.00 -5.33 12.35
CA LEU A 2 -15.08 -6.01 13.27
C LEU A 2 -13.93 -5.05 13.63
N VAL A 3 -13.87 -4.64 14.89
CA VAL A 3 -12.68 -4.05 15.48
C VAL A 3 -11.83 -5.22 15.96
N CYS A 4 -10.59 -5.36 15.47
CA CYS A 4 -9.64 -6.30 16.02
C CYS A 4 -8.34 -5.59 16.38
N SER A 5 -8.27 -5.15 17.63
CA SER A 5 -7.03 -4.70 18.26
C SER A 5 -6.20 -5.95 18.57
N SER A 6 -5.26 -6.29 17.69
CA SER A 6 -4.40 -7.46 17.85
C SER A 6 -3.45 -7.25 19.04
N SER A 7 -3.82 -7.81 20.18
CA SER A 7 -2.89 -8.09 21.28
C SER A 7 -2.13 -9.36 20.94
N LEU A 8 -0.87 -9.21 20.55
CA LEU A 8 0.06 -10.29 20.28
C LEU A 8 0.35 -11.06 21.58
N LEU A 9 -0.27 -12.24 21.74
CA LEU A 9 -0.04 -13.16 22.85
C LEU A 9 0.99 -14.20 22.40
N ILE A 10 2.28 -13.85 22.46
CA ILE A 10 3.36 -14.83 22.35
C ILE A 10 3.42 -15.59 23.67
N ARG A 11 2.91 -16.83 23.70
CA ARG A 11 3.15 -17.78 24.80
C ARG A 11 4.62 -18.24 24.71
N GLY A 12 5.48 -17.64 25.53
CA GLY A 12 6.86 -18.08 25.73
C GLY A 12 7.43 -17.48 27.00
N SER A 13 7.82 -18.33 27.93
CA SER A 13 8.25 -17.99 29.30
C SER A 13 9.67 -17.42 29.31
N ILE A 14 9.87 -16.16 28.91
CA ILE A 14 11.18 -15.49 29.07
C ILE A 14 10.97 -14.03 29.54
N LEU A 15 11.31 -13.81 30.81
CA LEU A 15 11.66 -12.57 31.52
C LEU A 15 10.57 -11.52 31.84
N PRO A 16 10.37 -11.17 33.14
CA PRO A 16 9.52 -10.07 33.57
C PRO A 16 10.37 -8.78 33.64
N ALA A 17 10.47 -8.03 32.56
CA ALA A 17 11.07 -6.69 32.65
C ALA A 17 10.50 -5.73 31.60
N VAL A 18 10.14 -4.53 32.08
CA VAL A 18 9.84 -3.32 31.31
C VAL A 18 8.42 -3.23 30.72
N ARG A 19 7.42 -3.12 31.60
CA ARG A 19 6.14 -2.47 31.28
C ARG A 19 6.25 -0.96 31.57
N GLN A 20 7.13 -0.25 30.88
CA GLN A 20 7.15 1.21 30.94
C GLN A 20 6.20 1.75 29.87
N LYS A 21 5.01 2.15 30.30
CA LYS A 21 4.00 2.78 29.45
C LYS A 21 4.47 4.20 29.14
N LEU A 22 5.22 4.38 28.04
CA LEU A 22 5.60 5.71 27.57
C LEU A 22 4.31 6.53 27.33
N HIS A 23 4.21 7.70 27.97
CA HIS A 23 3.19 8.72 27.70
C HIS A 23 3.49 9.42 26.37
N LEU A 24 3.50 8.65 25.28
CA LEU A 24 3.56 9.20 23.93
C LEU A 24 2.12 9.38 23.42
N SER A 25 1.85 10.53 22.82
CA SER A 25 0.62 10.81 22.08
C SER A 25 0.32 9.62 21.16
N ARG A 26 -0.93 9.16 21.14
CA ARG A 26 -1.33 7.97 20.36
C ARG A 26 -0.96 8.19 18.89
N CYS A 27 0.07 7.52 18.41
CA CYS A 27 0.37 7.41 16.99
C CYS A 27 -0.56 6.33 16.42
N SER A 28 -1.74 6.72 15.94
CA SER A 28 -2.76 5.77 15.47
C SER A 28 -2.50 5.25 14.05
N ASP A 29 -1.73 5.97 13.24
CA ASP A 29 -1.81 5.87 11.77
C ASP A 29 -0.62 5.16 11.10
N LEU A 30 0.42 4.77 11.86
CA LEU A 30 1.64 4.13 11.31
C LEU A 30 1.78 2.63 11.64
N ARG A 31 0.77 2.01 12.27
CA ARG A 31 0.92 0.66 12.86
C ARG A 31 1.19 -0.43 11.83
N ASP A 32 0.61 -0.32 10.64
CA ASP A 32 0.75 -1.37 9.62
C ASP A 32 2.11 -1.29 8.89
N GLN A 33 2.67 -0.09 8.76
CA GLN A 33 3.90 0.13 8.00
C GLN A 33 5.13 -0.51 8.66
N LEU A 34 5.21 -0.51 10.00
CA LEU A 34 6.32 -1.15 10.72
C LEU A 34 6.32 -2.67 10.54
N THR A 35 5.14 -3.28 10.42
CA THR A 35 5.03 -4.74 10.28
C THR A 35 5.53 -5.20 8.91
N PHE A 36 5.15 -4.50 7.84
CA PHE A 36 5.64 -4.80 6.49
C PHE A 36 7.15 -4.62 6.39
N PHE A 37 7.69 -3.54 6.97
CA PHE A 37 9.13 -3.31 7.00
C PHE A 37 9.89 -4.44 7.70
N ALA A 38 9.42 -4.88 8.87
CA ALA A 38 10.07 -5.95 9.63
C ALA A 38 10.06 -7.29 8.88
N ILE A 39 8.94 -7.62 8.22
CA ILE A 39 8.82 -8.86 7.44
C ILE A 39 9.73 -8.81 6.20
N GLU A 40 9.70 -7.72 5.43
CA GLU A 40 10.54 -7.59 4.23
C GLU A 40 12.03 -7.58 4.57
N THR A 41 12.42 -6.93 5.66
CA THR A 41 13.82 -6.98 6.16
C THR A 41 14.21 -8.42 6.50
N ALA A 42 13.36 -9.16 7.21
CA ALA A 42 13.65 -10.55 7.55
C ALA A 42 13.74 -11.45 6.30
N LEU A 43 12.93 -11.20 5.27
CA LEU A 43 13.01 -11.92 4.00
C LEU A 43 14.33 -11.65 3.28
N ASP A 44 14.79 -10.40 3.27
CA ASP A 44 16.09 -10.03 2.69
C ASP A 44 17.26 -10.64 3.46
N ASP A 45 17.21 -10.65 4.80
CA ASP A 45 18.23 -11.29 5.63
C ASP A 45 18.31 -12.80 5.36
N ILE A 46 17.15 -13.47 5.24
CA ILE A 46 17.10 -14.91 4.89
C ILE A 46 17.68 -15.15 3.50
N ALA A 47 17.31 -14.31 2.52
CA ALA A 47 17.83 -14.43 1.16
C ALA A 47 19.35 -14.26 1.12
N ALA A 48 19.88 -13.28 1.86
CA ALA A 48 21.32 -13.03 1.97
C ALA A 48 22.06 -14.20 2.62
N VAL A 49 21.59 -14.68 3.78
CA VAL A 49 22.24 -15.79 4.52
C VAL A 49 22.21 -17.08 3.71
N LYS A 50 21.13 -17.35 2.98
CA LYS A 50 21.00 -18.56 2.15
C LYS A 50 21.51 -18.42 0.73
N SER A 51 21.97 -17.22 0.34
CA SER A 51 22.33 -16.89 -1.05
C SER A 51 21.20 -17.23 -2.03
N TRP A 52 19.96 -17.01 -1.61
CA TRP A 52 18.78 -17.19 -2.46
C TRP A 52 18.51 -15.93 -3.26
N ASP A 53 17.86 -16.11 -4.41
CA ASP A 53 17.34 -14.98 -5.15
C ASP A 53 16.17 -14.33 -4.38
N PRO A 54 16.27 -13.05 -3.98
CA PRO A 54 15.23 -12.37 -3.21
C PRO A 54 13.90 -12.23 -3.98
N PHE A 55 13.93 -12.21 -5.32
CA PHE A 55 12.71 -12.17 -6.13
C PHE A 55 12.03 -13.54 -6.19
N ALA A 56 12.78 -14.61 -6.45
CA ALA A 56 12.27 -15.98 -6.40
C ALA A 56 11.68 -16.34 -5.02
N LEU A 57 12.33 -15.91 -3.92
CA LEU A 57 11.81 -16.11 -2.57
C LEU A 57 10.44 -15.44 -2.39
N ARG A 58 10.28 -14.20 -2.84
CA ARG A 58 9.01 -13.47 -2.77
C ARG A 58 7.95 -14.10 -3.65
N ARG A 59 8.30 -14.44 -4.90
CA ARG A 59 7.41 -15.08 -5.87
C ARG A 59 6.84 -16.41 -5.36
N ALA A 60 7.66 -17.20 -4.65
CA ALA A 60 7.22 -18.44 -4.02
C ALA A 60 6.22 -18.23 -2.86
N ASN A 61 6.23 -17.06 -2.22
CA ASN A 61 5.41 -16.73 -1.04
C ASN A 61 4.28 -15.73 -1.35
N LEU A 62 4.02 -15.41 -2.62
CA LEU A 62 2.95 -14.48 -2.97
C LEU A 62 1.58 -15.00 -2.57
N ALA A 63 0.77 -14.11 -1.98
CA ALA A 63 -0.64 -14.35 -1.76
C ALA A 63 -1.37 -14.51 -3.09
N LYS A 64 -2.23 -15.51 -3.18
CA LYS A 64 -3.12 -15.73 -4.33
C LYS A 64 -4.50 -15.17 -4.03
N SER A 65 -5.33 -14.97 -5.04
CA SER A 65 -6.73 -14.56 -4.85
C SER A 65 -7.55 -15.53 -3.98
N THR A 66 -7.14 -16.81 -3.93
CA THR A 66 -7.75 -17.85 -3.07
C THR A 66 -7.18 -17.87 -1.65
N SER A 67 -6.17 -17.06 -1.35
CA SER A 67 -5.56 -16.97 -0.02
C SER A 67 -6.42 -16.13 0.91
N ALA A 68 -6.36 -16.44 2.21
CA ALA A 68 -6.91 -15.58 3.25
C ALA A 68 -5.81 -14.68 3.83
N THR A 69 -6.19 -13.48 4.27
CA THR A 69 -5.32 -12.64 5.10
C THR A 69 -5.12 -13.28 6.48
N VAL A 70 -4.15 -12.77 7.25
CA VAL A 70 -3.84 -13.26 8.62
C VAL A 70 -5.06 -13.24 9.54
N VAL A 71 -6.05 -12.36 9.28
CA VAL A 71 -7.30 -12.25 10.04
C VAL A 71 -8.48 -13.00 9.41
N GLY A 72 -8.23 -13.80 8.36
CA GLY A 72 -9.26 -14.59 7.66
C GLY A 72 -10.04 -13.83 6.59
N GLY A 73 -9.68 -12.57 6.31
CA GLY A 73 -10.29 -11.79 5.23
C GLY A 73 -9.95 -12.38 3.86
N GLN A 74 -10.90 -12.38 2.93
CA GLN A 74 -10.68 -12.87 1.58
C GLN A 74 -10.24 -11.73 0.65
N PHE A 75 -9.45 -12.03 -0.36
CA PHE A 75 -9.15 -11.08 -1.42
C PHE A 75 -10.32 -11.04 -2.41
N ASN A 76 -11.05 -9.92 -2.42
CA ASN A 76 -12.17 -9.70 -3.34
C ASN A 76 -11.72 -9.24 -4.74
N GLN A 77 -10.42 -9.10 -4.95
CA GLN A 77 -9.80 -8.54 -6.15
C GLN A 77 -8.67 -9.44 -6.60
N GLU A 78 -8.42 -9.44 -7.90
CA GLU A 78 -7.27 -10.13 -8.47
C GLU A 78 -5.97 -9.47 -8.00
N LEU A 79 -5.09 -10.25 -7.37
CA LEU A 79 -3.79 -9.79 -6.92
C LEU A 79 -2.79 -9.90 -8.08
N ARG A 80 -2.42 -8.77 -8.67
CA ARG A 80 -1.42 -8.70 -9.76
C ARG A 80 0.00 -8.49 -9.24
N LEU A 81 0.31 -9.07 -8.08
CA LEU A 81 1.61 -8.91 -7.41
C LEU A 81 2.74 -9.57 -8.20
N ASP A 82 2.48 -10.66 -8.90
CA ASP A 82 3.47 -11.34 -9.73
C ASP A 82 3.96 -10.45 -10.87
N GLU A 83 3.04 -9.77 -11.57
CA GLU A 83 3.43 -8.81 -12.61
C GLU A 83 4.18 -7.59 -12.07
N LEU A 84 3.95 -7.23 -10.80
CA LEU A 84 4.70 -6.17 -10.14
C LEU A 84 6.14 -6.64 -9.89
N LEU A 85 6.32 -7.89 -9.45
CA LEU A 85 7.64 -8.49 -9.33
C LEU A 85 8.37 -8.54 -10.67
N ASP A 86 7.70 -8.98 -11.74
CA ASP A 86 8.32 -9.04 -13.08
C ASP A 86 8.82 -7.66 -13.55
N ARG A 87 8.01 -6.62 -13.36
CA ARG A 87 8.40 -5.24 -13.73
C ARG A 87 9.53 -4.71 -12.87
N ALA A 88 9.51 -5.01 -11.57
CA ALA A 88 10.55 -4.56 -10.65
C ALA A 88 11.89 -5.28 -10.88
N GLU A 89 11.84 -6.59 -11.17
CA GLU A 89 13.01 -7.41 -11.47
C GLU A 89 13.69 -6.96 -12.78
N ALA A 90 12.90 -6.62 -13.80
CA ALA A 90 13.38 -6.10 -15.07
C ALA A 90 13.83 -4.63 -15.01
N HIS A 91 13.58 -3.92 -13.91
CA HIS A 91 13.90 -2.50 -13.82
C HIS A 91 15.44 -2.30 -13.83
N PRO A 92 15.99 -1.34 -14.59
CA PRO A 92 17.45 -1.16 -14.71
C PRO A 92 18.17 -1.01 -13.36
N LEU A 93 17.55 -0.32 -12.40
CA LEU A 93 18.12 -0.18 -11.05
C LEU A 93 18.36 -1.53 -10.36
N TRP A 94 17.52 -2.54 -10.63
CA TRP A 94 17.68 -3.87 -10.06
C TRP A 94 18.54 -4.79 -10.93
N ALA A 95 18.28 -4.81 -12.25
CA ALA A 95 18.98 -5.66 -13.20
C ALA A 95 20.47 -5.33 -13.30
N GLN A 96 20.83 -4.04 -13.24
CA GLN A 96 22.20 -3.54 -13.34
C GLN A 96 22.79 -3.17 -11.97
N ARG A 97 22.18 -3.65 -10.87
CA ARG A 97 22.56 -3.24 -9.51
C ARG A 97 24.03 -3.50 -9.15
N ALA A 98 24.64 -4.53 -9.75
CA ALA A 98 26.06 -4.84 -9.54
C ALA A 98 26.95 -3.77 -10.17
N ASP A 99 26.69 -3.45 -11.44
CA ASP A 99 27.45 -2.45 -12.20
C ASP A 99 27.30 -1.06 -11.58
N ILE A 100 26.07 -0.68 -11.20
CA ILE A 100 25.80 0.60 -10.51
C ILE A 100 26.59 0.64 -9.19
N LYS A 101 26.55 -0.43 -8.40
CA LYS A 101 27.29 -0.50 -7.13
C LYS A 101 28.80 -0.33 -7.33
N GLU A 102 29.37 -0.92 -8.37
CA GLU A 102 30.78 -0.77 -8.73
C GLU A 102 31.12 0.67 -9.17
N GLU A 103 30.25 1.30 -9.98
CA GLU A 103 30.41 2.70 -10.40
C GLU A 103 30.45 3.67 -9.21
N TYR A 104 29.58 3.47 -8.21
CA TYR A 104 29.60 4.26 -6.98
C TYR A 104 30.82 3.95 -6.11
N ALA A 105 31.22 2.67 -6.02
CA ALA A 105 32.44 2.29 -5.30
C ALA A 105 33.70 2.95 -5.91
N GLY A 106 33.76 3.09 -7.23
CA GLY A 106 34.84 3.82 -7.94
C GLY A 106 34.90 5.31 -7.60
N ARG A 107 33.80 5.89 -7.12
CA ARG A 107 33.73 7.27 -6.60
C ARG A 107 34.02 7.37 -5.10
N GLY A 108 34.28 6.26 -4.43
CA GLY A 108 34.44 6.20 -2.97
C GLY A 108 33.11 6.26 -2.21
N GLU A 109 31.98 5.99 -2.87
CA GLU A 109 30.63 6.03 -2.29
C GLU A 109 30.05 4.63 -2.13
N SER A 110 29.19 4.42 -1.14
CA SER A 110 28.43 3.19 -0.97
C SER A 110 27.05 3.32 -1.62
N TYR A 111 26.69 2.34 -2.45
CA TYR A 111 25.38 2.27 -3.09
C TYR A 111 24.72 0.92 -2.85
N GLY A 112 23.45 0.94 -2.48
CA GLY A 112 22.63 -0.23 -2.20
C GLY A 112 21.27 -0.13 -2.88
N THR A 113 20.84 -1.22 -3.49
CA THR A 113 19.51 -1.34 -4.09
C THR A 113 18.74 -2.41 -3.34
N GLY A 114 17.57 -2.04 -2.83
CA GLY A 114 16.64 -2.93 -2.12
C GLY A 114 15.28 -2.93 -2.80
N PHE A 115 14.50 -3.97 -2.53
CA PHE A 115 13.14 -4.09 -3.02
C PHE A 115 12.24 -4.59 -1.88
N ALA A 116 11.07 -3.99 -1.75
CA ALA A 116 10.07 -4.40 -0.78
C ALA A 116 8.69 -4.36 -1.44
N VAL A 117 7.85 -5.35 -1.14
CA VAL A 117 6.47 -5.41 -1.63
C VAL A 117 5.50 -5.51 -0.46
N SER A 118 4.43 -4.74 -0.51
CA SER A 118 3.35 -4.83 0.47
C SER A 118 2.00 -4.68 -0.22
N ALA A 119 1.00 -5.36 0.36
CA ALA A 119 -0.39 -5.22 -0.04
C ALA A 119 -1.15 -4.62 1.13
N GLN A 120 -1.63 -3.40 0.96
CA GLN A 120 -2.42 -2.70 1.97
C GLN A 120 -3.88 -2.64 1.55
N ALA A 121 -4.77 -2.98 2.48
CA ALA A 121 -6.20 -2.78 2.27
C ALA A 121 -6.51 -1.27 2.30
N TYR A 122 -7.28 -0.81 1.32
CA TYR A 122 -7.77 0.57 1.26
C TYR A 122 -9.23 0.63 1.69
N GLY A 123 -9.52 1.57 2.59
CA GLY A 123 -10.87 1.81 3.11
C GLY A 123 -11.17 0.97 4.35
N THR A 124 -11.68 1.62 5.38
CA THR A 124 -12.34 0.94 6.49
C THR A 124 -13.81 0.75 6.16
N GLU A 125 -14.47 -0.27 6.71
CA GLU A 125 -15.88 -0.59 6.45
C GLU A 125 -16.89 0.53 6.83
N ALA A 126 -16.41 1.72 7.25
CA ALA A 126 -17.22 2.85 7.68
C ALA A 126 -16.93 4.17 6.91
N ASP A 127 -16.10 4.14 5.86
CA ASP A 127 -15.77 5.34 5.07
C ASP A 127 -16.90 5.69 4.07
N GLY A 128 -18.01 6.19 4.60
CA GLY A 128 -19.10 6.73 3.79
C GLY A 128 -18.65 7.96 3.01
N VAL A 129 -18.65 7.88 1.68
CA VAL A 129 -18.41 9.03 0.81
C VAL A 129 -19.75 9.72 0.54
N VAL A 130 -19.83 11.01 0.86
CA VAL A 130 -21.02 11.84 0.60
C VAL A 130 -20.62 12.96 -0.33
N ALA A 131 -21.37 13.13 -1.43
CA ALA A 131 -21.21 14.24 -2.34
C ALA A 131 -22.56 14.82 -2.77
N ALA A 132 -22.59 16.14 -2.99
CA ALA A 132 -23.72 16.88 -3.52
C ALA A 132 -23.30 17.59 -4.81
N VAL A 133 -24.13 17.50 -5.85
CA VAL A 133 -23.92 18.16 -7.14
C VAL A 133 -25.02 19.19 -7.35
N HIS A 134 -24.64 20.42 -7.58
CA HIS A 134 -25.55 21.54 -7.84
C HIS A 134 -25.33 22.01 -9.29
N LEU A 135 -26.42 22.12 -10.05
CA LEU A 135 -26.42 22.66 -11.40
C LEU A 135 -27.14 24.01 -11.40
N GLU A 136 -26.46 25.05 -11.83
CA GLU A 136 -27.01 26.39 -11.95
C GLU A 136 -27.62 26.62 -13.33
N LYS A 137 -28.58 27.54 -13.42
CA LYS A 137 -29.24 27.90 -14.69
C LYS A 137 -28.29 28.46 -15.75
N ASN A 138 -27.15 29.01 -15.34
CA ASN A 138 -26.10 29.50 -16.23
C ASN A 138 -25.19 28.37 -16.77
N GLY A 139 -25.49 27.11 -16.42
CA GLY A 139 -24.73 25.93 -16.85
C GLY A 139 -23.52 25.61 -15.97
N SER A 140 -23.28 26.34 -14.87
CA SER A 140 -22.19 25.99 -13.94
C SER A 140 -22.58 24.78 -13.08
N ILE A 141 -21.57 23.97 -12.73
CA ILE A 141 -21.74 22.80 -11.87
C ILE A 141 -20.84 22.98 -10.65
N THR A 142 -21.41 22.83 -9.47
CA THR A 142 -20.67 22.81 -8.20
C THR A 142 -20.77 21.43 -7.58
N VAL A 143 -19.62 20.84 -7.22
CA VAL A 143 -19.55 19.56 -6.51
C VAL A 143 -19.02 19.81 -5.10
N ARG A 144 -19.75 19.36 -4.09
CA ARG A 144 -19.34 19.36 -2.69
C ARG A 144 -19.16 17.92 -2.24
N THR A 145 -18.10 17.63 -1.50
CA THR A 145 -17.76 16.28 -1.02
C THR A 145 -17.18 16.37 0.38
N ASN A 146 -17.28 15.29 1.16
CA ASN A 146 -16.56 15.14 2.42
C ASN A 146 -15.08 14.72 2.23
N ALA A 147 -14.66 14.44 1.00
CA ALA A 147 -13.26 14.17 0.68
C ALA A 147 -12.42 15.45 0.84
N VAL A 148 -11.46 15.41 1.75
CA VAL A 148 -10.48 16.49 1.91
C VAL A 148 -9.41 16.37 0.83
N ASP A 149 -9.03 17.50 0.25
CA ASP A 149 -7.87 17.60 -0.64
C ASP A 149 -6.75 18.34 0.08
N PHE A 150 -5.65 17.63 0.33
CA PHE A 150 -4.42 18.19 0.90
C PHE A 150 -3.24 18.05 -0.07
N GLY A 151 -3.54 18.00 -1.37
CA GLY A 151 -2.56 17.79 -2.45
C GLY A 151 -2.55 16.38 -3.02
N ASN A 152 -3.41 15.48 -2.51
CA ASN A 152 -3.61 14.14 -3.05
C ASN A 152 -4.51 14.14 -4.30
N GLY A 153 -5.09 15.29 -4.67
CA GLY A 153 -5.84 15.47 -5.91
C GLY A 153 -7.29 14.99 -5.85
N SER A 154 -7.87 14.90 -4.65
CA SER A 154 -9.28 14.56 -4.44
C SER A 154 -10.21 15.50 -5.22
N ALA A 155 -9.98 16.82 -5.17
CA ALA A 155 -10.82 17.80 -5.84
C ALA A 155 -10.73 17.69 -7.38
N THR A 156 -9.51 17.50 -7.90
CA THR A 156 -9.28 17.32 -9.35
C THR A 156 -9.91 16.03 -9.87
N THR A 157 -9.74 14.93 -9.14
CA THR A 157 -10.26 13.62 -9.57
C THR A 157 -11.79 13.61 -9.53
N LEU A 158 -12.39 14.15 -8.46
CA LEU A 158 -13.84 14.18 -8.31
C LEU A 158 -14.48 15.10 -9.34
N SER A 159 -13.97 16.32 -9.53
CA SER A 159 -14.51 17.25 -10.56
C SER A 159 -14.51 16.63 -11.96
N ARG A 160 -13.40 15.99 -12.37
CA ARG A 160 -13.29 15.33 -13.67
C ARG A 160 -14.19 14.09 -13.78
N GLY A 161 -14.28 13.30 -12.72
CA GLY A 161 -15.13 12.11 -12.65
C GLY A 161 -16.63 12.44 -12.77
N TYR A 162 -17.09 13.48 -12.07
CA TYR A 162 -18.49 13.92 -12.15
C TYR A 162 -18.81 14.53 -13.53
N TRP A 163 -17.92 15.36 -14.08
CA TRP A 163 -18.11 15.93 -15.42
C TRP A 163 -18.19 14.86 -16.51
N GLY A 164 -17.31 13.85 -16.46
CA GLY A 164 -17.31 12.74 -17.40
C GLY A 164 -18.62 11.95 -17.38
N ARG A 165 -19.14 11.64 -16.19
CA ARG A 165 -20.44 10.95 -16.04
C ARG A 165 -21.62 11.82 -16.47
N PHE A 166 -21.63 13.10 -16.08
CA PHE A 166 -22.68 14.03 -16.47
C PHE A 166 -22.78 14.15 -18.00
N ARG A 167 -21.64 14.31 -18.70
CA ARG A 167 -21.62 14.35 -20.16
C ARG A 167 -22.14 13.06 -20.82
N HIS A 168 -21.80 11.91 -20.25
CA HIS A 168 -22.30 10.62 -20.74
C HIS A 168 -23.82 10.48 -20.50
N GLN A 169 -24.30 10.92 -19.34
CA GLN A 169 -25.72 10.85 -18.98
C GLN A 169 -26.57 11.84 -19.77
N CYS A 170 -26.09 13.07 -20.02
CA CYS A 170 -26.76 14.02 -20.91
C CYS A 170 -26.75 13.56 -22.38
N ARG A 171 -25.69 12.88 -22.85
CA ARG A 171 -25.65 12.30 -24.21
C ARG A 171 -26.62 11.14 -24.39
N ASN A 172 -26.83 10.34 -23.35
CA ASN A 172 -27.67 9.13 -23.42
C ASN A 172 -29.10 9.35 -22.88
N GLY A 173 -29.38 10.53 -22.30
CA GLY A 173 -30.62 10.87 -21.61
C GLY A 173 -31.50 11.90 -22.31
N VAL A 174 -31.25 12.22 -23.58
CA VAL A 174 -32.25 12.92 -24.41
C VAL A 174 -33.12 11.88 -25.12
N ARG A 175 -34.13 11.41 -24.40
CA ARG A 175 -35.45 11.02 -24.91
C ARG A 175 -36.51 11.54 -23.96
#